data_AF-A0A382JVE0-F1
#
_entry.id   AF-A0A382JVE0-F1
#
_cell.length_a   1.000
_cell.length_b   1.000
_cell.length_c   1.000
_cell.angle_alpha   90.00
_cell.angle_beta   90.00
_cell.angle_gamma   90.00
#
_symmetry.space_group_name_H-M   'P 1'
#
loop_
_entity.id
_entity.type
_entity.pdbx_description
1 polymer ?
#
loop_
_entity_poly.entity_id
_entity_poly.type
_entity_poly.pdbx_seq_one_letter_code
_entity_poly.pdbx_strand_id
1 'polypeptide(L)' 'MSLVGLESVKKISDNLDIKTTVSGGSVANSIVCLAQNKIKTAFIGKVGKDLMGDKFIEGLTKERVHFA' A
#
# COMPACT_ATOMS: atom_id res chain seq x y z
N MET A 1 -10.85 -12.76 3.91
CA MET A 1 -10.14 -13.78 3.12
C MET A 1 -8.78 -13.18 2.77
N SER A 2 -7.66 -13.77 3.24
CA SER A 2 -6.33 -13.33 2.80
C SER A 2 -5.92 -14.12 1.57
N LEU A 3 -5.16 -13.49 0.67
CA LEU A 3 -4.67 -14.14 -0.56
C LEU A 3 -3.66 -15.26 -0.28
N VAL A 4 -3.08 -15.27 0.92
CA VAL A 4 -2.09 -16.25 1.39
C VAL A 4 -2.22 -16.41 2.91
N GLY A 5 -1.94 -17.61 3.44
CA GLY A 5 -1.95 -17.88 4.87
C GLY A 5 -0.75 -17.28 5.61
N LEU A 6 -0.97 -16.84 6.85
CA LEU A 6 0.06 -16.19 7.67
C LEU A 6 1.29 -17.08 7.91
N GLU A 7 1.10 -18.38 8.15
CA GLU A 7 2.22 -19.30 8.35
C GLU A 7 3.12 -19.44 7.12
N SER A 8 2.52 -19.49 5.93
CA SER A 8 3.25 -19.55 4.67
C SER A 8 4.07 -18.27 4.46
N VAL A 9 3.51 -17.11 4.79
CA VAL A 9 4.24 -15.82 4.74
C VAL A 9 5.41 -15.83 5.70
N LYS A 10 5.24 -16.29 6.95
CA LYS A 10 6.33 -16.34 7.94
C LYS A 10 7.48 -17.22 7.48
N LYS A 11 7.20 -18.46 7.06
CA LYS A 11 8.25 -19.38 6.55
C LYS A 11 9.05 -18.83 5.38
N ILE A 12 8.40 -18.10 4.47
CA ILE A 12 9.07 -17.48 3.33
C ILE A 12 9.90 -16.28 3.82
N SER A 13 9.37 -15.49 4.74
CA SER A 13 10.02 -14.29 5.28
C SER A 13 11.27 -14.61 6.10
N ASP A 14 11.32 -15.74 6.79
CA ASP A 14 12.48 -16.16 7.60
C ASP A 14 13.76 -16.37 6.76
N ASN A 15 13.61 -16.63 5.45
CA ASN A 15 14.72 -16.85 4.52
C ASN A 15 14.98 -15.64 3.59
N LEU A 16 14.29 -14.52 3.80
CA LEU A 16 14.37 -13.34 2.94
C LEU A 16 14.96 -12.14 3.69
N ASP A 17 15.99 -11.54 3.11
CA ASP A 17 16.50 -10.26 3.55
C ASP A 17 15.65 -9.11 2.99
N ILE A 18 15.00 -8.35 3.87
CA ILE A 18 14.12 -7.24 3.49
C ILE A 18 14.97 -6.03 3.11
N LYS A 19 15.11 -5.75 1.81
CA LYS A 19 15.85 -4.58 1.32
C LYS A 19 15.08 -3.27 1.41
N THR A 20 13.77 -3.33 1.17
CA THR A 20 12.92 -2.14 1.18
C THR A 20 11.47 -2.54 1.40
N THR A 21 10.66 -1.58 1.82
CA THR A 21 9.22 -1.71 1.93
C THR A 21 8.58 -0.57 1.15
N VAL A 22 7.71 -0.92 0.22
CA VAL A 22 7.00 0.04 -0.63
C VAL A 22 5.50 -0.23 -0.57
N SER A 23 4.71 0.83 -0.57
CA SER A 23 3.26 0.73 -0.73
C SER A 23 2.93 0.16 -2.11
N GLY A 24 1.97 -0.76 -2.17
CA GLY A 24 1.54 -1.41 -3.43
C GLY A 24 0.03 -1.44 -3.59
N GLY A 25 -0.48 -2.45 -4.29
CA GLY A 25 -1.91 -2.63 -4.56
C GLY A 25 -2.31 -2.09 -5.93
N SER A 26 -2.94 -2.96 -6.73
CA SER A 26 -3.24 -2.68 -8.14
C SER A 26 -4.02 -1.38 -8.34
N VAL A 27 -5.10 -1.18 -7.59
CA VAL A 27 -5.94 0.02 -7.69
C VAL A 27 -5.17 1.26 -7.20
N ALA A 28 -4.45 1.16 -6.09
CA ALA A 28 -3.69 2.29 -5.54
C ALA A 28 -2.63 2.79 -6.53
N ASN A 29 -1.92 1.88 -7.19
CA ASN A 29 -0.93 2.21 -8.22
C ASN A 29 -1.55 2.99 -9.39
N SER A 30 -2.73 2.57 -9.85
CA SER A 30 -3.47 3.27 -10.91
C SER A 30 -3.90 4.67 -10.49
N ILE A 31 -4.37 4.84 -9.26
CA ILE A 31 -4.78 6.15 -8.73
C ILE A 31 -3.59 7.10 -8.58
N VAL A 32 -2.45 6.60 -8.09
CA VAL A 32 -1.19 7.37 -8.01
C VAL A 32 -0.75 7.84 -9.41
N CYS A 33 -0.82 6.98 -10.42
CA CYS A 33 -0.48 7.35 -11.81
C CYS A 33 -1.34 8.54 -12.30
N LEU A 34 -2.65 8.52 -12.04
CA LEU A 34 -3.54 9.62 -12.36
C LEU A 34 -3.18 10.92 -11.60
N ALA A 35 -2.86 10.81 -10.30
CA ALA A 35 -2.47 11.95 -9.48
C ALA A 35 -1.15 12.60 -9.95
N GLN A 36 -0.17 11.79 -10.36
CA GLN A 36 1.09 12.26 -10.94
C GLN A 36 0.85 13.07 -12.23
N ASN A 37 -0.18 12.72 -13.00
CA ASN A 37 -0.67 13.46 -14.17
C ASN A 37 -1.57 14.67 -13.83
N LYS A 38 -1.54 15.14 -12.57
CA LYS A 38 -2.28 16.31 -12.05
C LYS A 38 -3.81 16.16 -12.08
N ILE A 39 -4.32 14.95 -12.23
CA ILE A 39 -5.75 14.66 -12.10
C ILE A 39 -6.08 14.59 -10.60
N LYS A 40 -7.14 15.28 -10.17
CA LYS A 40 -7.62 15.16 -8.78
C LYS A 40 -8.18 13.77 -8.55
N THR A 41 -7.65 13.08 -7.55
CA THR A 41 -8.03 11.70 -7.27
C THR A 41 -8.19 11.45 -5.78
N ALA A 42 -9.00 10.44 -5.47
CA ALA A 42 -9.15 9.90 -4.14
C ALA A 42 -9.03 8.38 -4.18
N PHE A 43 -8.55 7.80 -3.09
CA PHE A 43 -8.52 6.37 -2.85
C PHE A 43 -9.45 6.05 -1.68
N ILE A 44 -10.49 5.26 -1.93
CA ILE A 44 -11.43 4.79 -0.91
C ILE A 44 -11.04 3.36 -0.56
N GLY A 45 -10.68 3.12 0.70
CA GLY A 45 -10.26 1.80 1.13
C GLY A 45 -10.05 1.69 2.62
N LYS A 46 -9.82 0.46 3.09
CA LYS A 46 -9.54 0.18 4.49
C LYS A 46 -8.07 -0.20 4.65
N VAL A 47 -7.38 0.48 5.57
CA VAL A 47 -6.05 0.10 6.04
C VAL A 47 -6.10 -0.43 7.47
N GLY A 48 -5.05 -1.15 7.88
CA GLY A 48 -4.87 -1.54 9.28
C GLY A 48 -4.63 -0.32 10.16
N LYS A 49 -5.00 -0.41 11.45
CA LYS A 49 -4.61 0.58 12.47
C LYS A 49 -3.23 0.22 13.02
N ASP A 50 -2.24 0.27 12.14
CA ASP A 50 -0.87 -0.14 12.42
C ASP A 50 0.10 0.70 11.57
N LEU A 51 1.40 0.54 11.85
CA LEU A 51 2.46 1.28 11.18
C LEU A 51 2.44 1.11 9.64
N MET A 52 1.99 -0.03 9.13
CA MET A 52 1.94 -0.27 7.69
C MET A 52 0.76 0.45 7.05
N GLY A 53 -0.38 0.49 7.73
CA GLY A 53 -1.52 1.32 7.34
C GLY A 53 -1.19 2.81 7.31
N ASP A 54 -0.48 3.31 8.33
CA ASP A 54 -0.06 4.71 8.38
C ASP A 54 0.89 5.07 7.22
N LYS A 55 1.90 4.22 6.97
CA LYS A 55 2.82 4.39 5.82
C LYS A 55 2.12 4.34 4.47
N PHE A 56 1.07 3.54 4.36
CA PHE A 56 0.26 3.47 3.14
C PHE A 56 -0.45 4.79 2.86
N ILE A 57 -1.12 5.35 3.88
CA ILE A 57 -1.81 6.65 3.79
C ILE A 57 -0.81 7.78 3.52
N GLU A 58 0.34 7.77 4.18
CA GLU A 58 1.42 8.74 3.94
C GLU A 58 1.89 8.69 2.49
N GLY A 59 2.11 7.48 1.94
CA GLY A 59 2.48 7.28 0.54
C GLY A 59 1.46 7.85 -0.44
N LEU A 60 0.16 7.60 -0.21
CA LEU A 60 -0.91 8.19 -1.03
C LEU A 60 -0.91 9.72 -0.95
N THR A 61 -0.79 10.26 0.26
CA THR A 61 -0.81 11.72 0.49
C THR A 61 0.38 12.41 -0.17
N LYS A 62 1.56 11.80 -0.10
CA LYS A 62 2.79 12.27 -0.77
C LYS A 62 2.61 12.39 -2.29
N GLU A 63 1.89 11.45 -2.89
CA GLU A 63 1.58 11.44 -4.33
C GLU A 63 0.36 12.33 -4.70
N ARG A 64 -0.17 13.09 -3.73
CA ARG A 64 -1.35 13.97 -3.86
C ARG A 64 -2.67 13.21 -4.11
N VAL A 65 -2.78 11.99 -3.62
CA VAL A 65 -4.03 11.22 -3.58
C VAL A 65 -4.72 11.47 -2.23
N HIS A 66 -6.00 11.85 -2.28
CA HIS A 66 -6.80 11.96 -1.05
C HIS A 66 -7.20 10.56 -0.56
N PHE A 67 -6.84 10.20 0.67
CA PHE A 67 -7.37 9.00 1.32
C PHE A 67 -8.73 9.31 1.96
N ALA A 68 -9.76 8.56 1.56
CA ALA A 68 -11.16 8.78 1.93
C ALA A 68 -11.74 7.58 2.69
#